data_AF-A0A386ZFN5-F1
#
_entry.id   AF-A0A386ZFN5-F1
#
_cell.length_a   1.000
_cell.length_b   1.000
_cell.length_c   1.000
_cell.angle_alpha   90.00
_cell.angle_beta   90.00
_cell.angle_gamma   90.00
#
_symmetry.space_group_name_H-M   'P 1'
#
loop_
_entity.id
_entity.type
_entity.pdbx_description
1 polymer ?
#
loop_
_entity_poly.entity_id
_entity_poly.type
_entity_poly.pdbx_seq_one_letter_code
_entity_poly.pdbx_strand_id
1 'polypeptide(L)'
;MAALSLIPGPAKDSWVLARAQISITAPANATVAPHITAYKITNYTPDRADLTVYATYSDASITATAETVLWVSEDWRLLLPDPAAKTQTVQSVPAIPADAVTLPAAK
;
A
#
# COMPACT_ATOMS: atom_id res chain seq x y z
N MET A 1 -6.87 15.72 3.01
CA MET A 1 -6.57 14.94 4.23
C MET A 1 -5.58 13.79 3.98
N ALA A 2 -4.63 13.90 3.03
CA ALA A 2 -3.49 12.96 2.89
C ALA A 2 -2.26 13.39 3.73
N ALA A 3 -2.34 14.54 4.39
CA ALA A 3 -1.20 15.16 5.08
C ALA A 3 -0.76 14.40 6.35
N LEU A 4 -1.64 13.62 6.99
CA LEU A 4 -1.37 12.91 8.25
C LEU A 4 -0.87 11.47 8.06
N SER A 5 -1.22 10.78 6.96
CA SER A 5 -0.94 9.35 6.80
C SER A 5 0.41 9.02 6.15
N LEU A 6 1.17 10.02 5.69
CA LEU A 6 2.48 9.85 5.04
C LEU A 6 3.59 10.46 5.89
N ILE A 7 4.72 9.76 5.97
CA ILE A 7 5.95 10.28 6.57
C ILE A 7 6.40 11.52 5.77
N PRO A 8 6.66 12.67 6.43
CA PRO A 8 7.23 13.83 5.78
C PRO A 8 8.62 13.53 5.19
N GLY A 9 8.92 14.10 4.03
CA GLY A 9 10.24 13.98 3.40
C GLY A 9 10.17 13.96 1.87
N PRO A 10 11.34 13.83 1.20
CA PRO A 10 11.45 13.93 -0.26
C PRO A 10 10.55 12.97 -1.03
N ALA A 11 10.33 11.76 -0.51
CA ALA A 11 9.44 10.78 -1.12
C ALA A 11 7.97 11.25 -1.12
N LYS A 12 7.50 11.87 -0.02
CA LYS A 12 6.17 12.48 0.07
C LYS A 12 6.05 13.65 -0.90
N ASP A 13 7.04 14.53 -0.95
CA ASP A 13 7.01 15.69 -1.84
C ASP A 13 6.93 15.25 -3.31
N SER A 14 7.73 14.24 -3.68
CA SER A 14 7.71 13.63 -5.01
C SER A 14 6.36 13.00 -5.33
N TRP A 15 5.77 12.28 -4.38
CA TRP A 15 4.44 11.69 -4.54
C TRP A 15 3.35 12.75 -4.69
N VAL A 16 3.40 13.84 -3.92
CA VAL A 16 2.42 14.95 -4.03
C VAL A 16 2.49 15.57 -5.42
N LEU A 17 3.69 15.83 -5.94
CA LEU A 17 3.89 16.37 -7.28
C LEU A 17 3.36 15.42 -8.37
N ALA A 18 3.71 14.13 -8.30
CA ALA A 18 3.23 13.13 -9.24
C ALA A 18 1.69 12.98 -9.17
N ARG A 19 1.12 12.97 -7.96
CA ARG A 19 -0.32 12.79 -7.75
C ARG A 19 -1.13 13.98 -8.26
N ALA A 20 -0.58 15.20 -8.21
CA ALA A 20 -1.19 16.40 -8.76
C ALA A 20 -1.33 16.37 -10.30
N GLN A 21 -0.52 15.55 -10.98
CA GLN A 21 -0.62 15.37 -12.44
C GLN A 21 -1.71 14.36 -12.84
N ILE A 22 -2.27 13.61 -11.89
CA ILE A 22 -3.28 12.57 -12.16
C ILE A 22 -4.69 13.15 -11.99
N SER A 23 -5.43 13.23 -13.09
CA SER A 23 -6.85 13.56 -13.10
C SER A 23 -7.71 12.29 -13.00
N ILE A 24 -8.56 12.22 -11.98
CA ILE A 24 -9.57 11.15 -11.83
C ILE A 24 -10.92 11.79 -12.06
N THR A 25 -11.50 11.54 -13.24
CA THR A 25 -12.75 12.18 -13.69
C THR A 25 -14.00 11.36 -13.37
N ALA A 26 -13.85 10.09 -13.01
CA ALA A 26 -14.92 9.20 -12.57
C ALA A 26 -14.37 8.14 -11.59
N PRO A 27 -15.21 7.57 -10.72
CA PRO A 27 -14.83 6.42 -9.90
C PRO A 27 -14.37 5.24 -10.77
N ALA A 28 -13.50 4.40 -10.22
CA ALA A 28 -13.15 3.12 -10.85
C ALA A 28 -14.41 2.24 -10.97
N ASN A 29 -14.50 1.47 -12.06
CA ASN A 29 -15.59 0.52 -12.24
C ASN A 29 -15.46 -0.60 -11.19
N ALA A 30 -16.42 -0.67 -10.27
CA ALA A 30 -16.43 -1.61 -9.15
C ALA A 30 -16.38 -3.08 -9.58
N THR A 31 -16.80 -3.44 -10.79
CA THR A 31 -16.75 -4.82 -11.29
C THR A 31 -15.33 -5.29 -11.64
N VAL A 32 -14.43 -4.35 -11.95
CA VAL A 32 -13.06 -4.68 -12.42
C VAL A 32 -11.95 -4.05 -11.56
N ALA A 33 -12.31 -3.21 -10.58
CA ALA A 33 -11.35 -2.60 -9.68
C ALA A 33 -10.71 -3.69 -8.78
N PRO A 34 -9.39 -3.65 -8.56
CA PRO A 34 -8.75 -4.53 -7.58
C PRO A 34 -9.17 -4.15 -6.17
N HIS A 35 -9.29 -5.14 -5.30
CA HIS A 35 -9.58 -4.96 -3.88
C HIS A 35 -8.40 -5.40 -3.02
N ILE A 36 -8.08 -4.65 -1.98
CA ILE A 36 -7.16 -5.11 -0.93
C ILE A 36 -7.89 -6.18 -0.12
N THR A 37 -7.39 -7.41 -0.14
CA THR A 37 -8.08 -8.59 0.40
C THR A 37 -7.34 -9.21 1.59
N ALA A 38 -6.06 -8.92 1.76
CA ALA A 38 -5.30 -9.37 2.91
C ALA A 38 -4.07 -8.50 3.16
N TYR A 39 -3.47 -8.65 4.33
CA TYR A 39 -2.13 -8.14 4.62
C TYR A 39 -1.36 -9.11 5.52
N LYS A 40 -0.04 -9.00 5.52
CA LYS A 40 0.84 -9.76 6.43
C LYS A 40 1.93 -8.85 6.96
N ILE A 41 2.07 -8.76 8.27
CA ILE A 41 3.23 -8.11 8.90
C ILE A 41 4.41 -9.05 8.77
N THR A 42 5.50 -8.59 8.14
CA THR A 42 6.72 -9.38 7.92
C THR A 42 7.78 -9.09 8.96
N ASN A 43 7.77 -7.88 9.52
CA ASN A 43 8.64 -7.47 10.61
C ASN A 43 7.95 -6.39 11.45
N TYR A 44 8.17 -6.41 12.76
CA TYR A 44 7.54 -5.48 13.69
C TYR A 44 8.50 -5.06 14.81
N THR A 45 8.53 -3.76 15.06
CA THR A 45 9.05 -3.12 16.26
C THR A 45 8.01 -2.08 16.74
N PRO A 46 8.11 -1.57 17.98
CA PRO A 46 7.20 -0.53 18.46
C PRO A 46 7.14 0.72 17.56
N ASP A 47 8.24 1.03 16.85
CA ASP A 47 8.34 2.25 16.03
C ASP A 47 8.21 2.00 14.52
N ARG A 48 8.18 0.73 14.09
CA ARG A 48 8.18 0.34 12.67
C ARG A 48 7.46 -0.98 12.43
N ALA A 49 6.64 -1.04 11.38
CA ALA A 49 6.18 -2.30 10.82
C ALA A 49 6.47 -2.36 9.32
N ASP A 50 7.03 -3.49 8.89
CA ASP A 50 7.11 -3.85 7.49
C ASP A 50 5.98 -4.85 7.21
N LEU A 51 5.27 -4.65 6.11
CA LEU A 51 4.10 -5.44 5.75
C LEU A 51 4.02 -5.70 4.25
N THR A 52 3.32 -6.77 3.90
CA THR A 52 2.90 -7.06 2.55
C THR A 52 1.40 -6.87 2.46
N VAL A 53 0.94 -6.02 1.56
CA VAL A 53 -0.47 -5.80 1.23
C VAL A 53 -0.82 -6.61 0.00
N TYR A 54 -1.89 -7.38 0.06
CA TYR A 54 -2.36 -8.21 -1.05
C TYR A 54 -3.61 -7.59 -1.67
N ALA A 55 -3.56 -7.38 -2.99
CA ALA A 55 -4.73 -6.98 -3.77
C ALA A 55 -5.10 -8.06 -4.77
N THR A 56 -6.39 -8.41 -4.81
CA THR A 56 -6.98 -9.38 -5.74
C THR A 56 -7.73 -8.64 -6.84
N TYR A 57 -7.48 -9.03 -8.08
CA TYR A 57 -8.10 -8.48 -9.28
C TYR A 57 -9.32 -9.32 -9.71
N SER A 58 -10.14 -8.77 -10.61
CA SER A 58 -11.35 -9.44 -11.11
C SER A 58 -11.08 -10.74 -11.87
N ASP A 59 -9.87 -10.92 -12.40
CA ASP A 59 -9.40 -12.15 -13.04
C ASP A 59 -8.77 -13.16 -12.05
N ALA A 60 -8.93 -12.92 -10.75
CA ALA A 60 -8.34 -13.67 -9.64
C ALA A 60 -6.80 -13.59 -9.56
N SER A 61 -6.13 -12.77 -10.37
CA SER A 61 -4.71 -12.49 -10.17
C SER A 61 -4.48 -11.72 -8.87
N ILE A 62 -3.32 -11.93 -8.25
CA ILE A 62 -2.97 -11.35 -6.95
C ILE A 62 -1.66 -10.60 -7.08
N THR A 63 -1.64 -9.38 -6.56
CA THR A 63 -0.41 -8.61 -6.34
C THR A 63 -0.09 -8.54 -4.87
N ALA A 64 1.21 -8.63 -4.57
CA ALA A 64 1.78 -8.40 -3.26
C ALA A 64 2.62 -7.11 -3.31
N THR A 65 2.27 -6.15 -2.45
CA THR A 65 2.96 -4.87 -2.33
C THR A 65 3.68 -4.81 -1.00
N ALA A 66 5.00 -4.68 -1.02
CA ALA A 66 5.81 -4.45 0.17
C ALA A 66 5.70 -2.97 0.59
N GLU A 67 5.31 -2.75 1.84
CA GLU A 67 5.13 -1.44 2.44
C GLU A 67 5.84 -1.37 3.80
N THR A 68 6.13 -0.15 4.25
CA THR A 68 6.66 0.13 5.58
C THR A 68 5.86 1.26 6.20
N VAL A 69 5.45 1.09 7.46
CA VAL A 69 4.87 2.16 8.28
C VAL A 69 5.77 2.45 9.48
N LEU A 70 5.83 3.70 9.91
CA LEU A 70 6.54 4.13 11.11
C LEU A 70 5.55 4.76 12.10
N TRP A 71 5.77 4.52 13.38
CA TRP A 71 5.01 5.16 14.46
C TRP A 71 5.61 6.54 14.73
N VAL A 72 4.89 7.61 14.37
CA VAL A 72 5.37 8.99 14.50
C VAL A 72 4.23 9.88 14.97
N SER A 73 4.49 10.63 16.05
CA SER A 73 3.50 11.54 16.63
C SER A 73 2.18 10.83 16.96
N GLU A 74 2.29 9.67 17.63
CA GLU A 74 1.15 8.87 18.12
C GLU A 74 0.27 8.25 17.03
N ASP A 75 0.79 8.13 15.79
CA ASP A 75 0.06 7.49 14.69
C ASP A 75 1.01 6.73 13.74
N TRP A 76 0.49 5.68 13.10
CA TRP A 76 1.21 4.94 12.06
C TRP A 76 1.11 5.70 10.73
N ARG A 77 2.27 5.96 10.11
CA ARG A 77 2.34 6.65 8.83
C ARG A 77 3.14 5.86 7.82
N LEU A 78 2.68 5.84 6.58
CA LEU A 78 3.33 5.16 5.47
C LEU A 78 4.64 5.87 5.12
N LEU A 79 5.73 5.11 5.16
CA LEU A 79 7.01 5.49 4.59
C LEU A 79 6.98 5.15 3.11
N LEU A 80 6.91 6.18 2.27
CA LEU A 80 7.00 5.98 0.83
C LEU A 80 8.43 5.55 0.45
N PRO A 81 8.59 4.65 -0.53
CA PRO A 81 9.90 4.28 -1.04
C PRO A 81 10.66 5.51 -1.54
N ASP A 82 11.99 5.47 -1.42
CA ASP A 82 12.84 6.46 -2.07
C ASP A 82 12.55 6.45 -3.59
N PRO A 83 12.17 7.58 -4.21
CA PRO A 83 11.90 7.65 -5.64
C PRO A 83 13.12 7.29 -6.52
N ALA A 84 14.35 7.34 -5.99
CA ALA A 84 15.55 6.90 -6.69
C ALA A 84 15.83 5.40 -6.53
N ALA A 85 15.15 4.70 -5.62
CA ALA A 85 15.34 3.27 -5.41
C ALA A 85 14.82 2.47 -6.60
N LYS A 86 15.59 1.44 -6.98
CA LYS A 86 15.22 0.49 -8.05
C LYS A 86 14.59 -0.79 -7.52
N THR A 87 14.33 -0.84 -6.22
CA THR A 87 13.72 -2.01 -5.57
C THR A 87 12.27 -2.14 -6.03
N GLN A 88 11.93 -3.26 -6.64
CA GLN A 88 10.56 -3.57 -6.99
C GLN A 88 9.75 -3.86 -5.72
N THR A 89 8.78 -3.01 -5.41
CA THR A 89 7.90 -3.17 -4.24
C THR A 89 6.64 -3.97 -4.54
N VAL A 90 6.24 -4.10 -5.81
CA VAL A 90 5.03 -4.80 -6.24
C VAL A 90 5.39 -6.02 -7.08
N GLN A 91 4.83 -7.18 -6.72
CA GLN A 91 5.06 -8.45 -7.40
C GLN A 91 3.75 -9.20 -7.63
N SER A 92 3.65 -9.97 -8.71
CA SER A 92 2.56 -10.94 -8.89
C SER A 92 2.86 -12.19 -8.07
N VAL A 93 1.86 -12.70 -7.36
CA VAL A 93 1.98 -13.91 -6.53
C VAL A 93 0.87 -14.89 -6.87
N PRO A 94 1.13 -16.22 -6.80
CA PRO A 94 0.13 -17.22 -7.17
C PRO A 94 -0.96 -17.41 -6.10
N ALA A 95 -0.72 -17.00 -4.86
CA ALA A 95 -1.65 -17.15 -3.75
C ALA A 95 -1.33 -16.19 -2.59
N ILE A 96 -2.33 -15.90 -1.76
CA ILE A 96 -2.16 -15.23 -0.47
C ILE A 96 -1.69 -16.28 0.55
N PRO A 97 -0.64 -16.02 1.35
CA PRO A 97 -0.21 -16.94 2.41
C PRO A 97 -1.31 -17.23 3.43
N ALA A 98 -1.39 -18.47 3.91
CA ALA A 98 -2.42 -18.89 4.87
C ALA A 98 -2.34 -18.19 6.23
N ASP A 99 -1.17 -17.64 6.58
CA ASP A 99 -0.92 -16.88 7.79
C ASP A 99 -1.10 -15.36 7.61
N ALA A 100 -1.56 -14.91 6.44
CA ALA A 100 -1.95 -13.52 6.23
C ALA A 100 -3.32 -13.23 6.90
N VAL A 101 -3.50 -11.99 7.34
CA VAL A 101 -4.78 -11.52 7.87
C VAL A 101 -5.69 -11.20 6.68
N THR A 102 -6.82 -11.90 6.59
CA THR A 102 -7.83 -11.62 5.57
C THR A 102 -8.66 -10.42 5.96
N LEU A 103 -8.96 -9.58 4.98
CA LEU A 103 -9.80 -8.41 5.14
C LEU A 103 -11.18 -8.70 4.55
N PRO A 104 -12.26 -8.27 5.23
CA PRO A 104 -13.59 -8.35 4.64
C PRO A 104 -13.65 -7.45 3.39
N ALA A 105 -14.52 -7.80 2.45
CA ALA A 105 -14.82 -6.91 1.34
C ALA A 105 -15.24 -5.54 1.87
N ALA A 106 -14.69 -4.47 1.27
CA ALA A 106 -15.12 -3.12 1.59
C ALA A 106 -16.64 -3.00 1.35
N LYS A 107 -17.35 -2.47 2.35
CA LYS A 107 -18.81 -2.29 2.33
C LYS A 107 -19.22 -1.14 1.41
#